data_AF-A0A3D1UXT6-F1
#
_entry.id   AF-A0A3D1UXT6-F1
#
_cell.length_a   1.000
_cell.length_b   1.000
_cell.length_c   1.000
_cell.angle_alpha   90.00
_cell.angle_beta   90.00
_cell.angle_gamma   90.00
#
_symmetry.space_group_name_H-M   'P 1'
#
loop_
_entity.id
_entity.type
_entity.pdbx_description
1 polymer ?
#
loop_
_entity_poly.entity_id
_entity_poly.type
_entity_poly.pdbx_seq_one_letter_code
_entity_poly.pdbx_strand_id
1 'polypeptide(L)'
;MHLIFILIFIFIVLSVLGKIAKAAKTVNTTAKKARRGTFNPLDGLGKVFNASARNEAWMKAAGDLGLSFIRPSTMYDNPSIAGRINGFEIYVTTERDPDQTVYRITFPKSIDIGFLAMRDKVLTMLNRQFSGRKRLEKILNLLPDNLINSAVSAYEEKSLTRFLTQERRDALLKCLKLYDTVKIDDNSITVTYDGIEQNPERLCARINTALMFARAFGCDVEPAGVSSTIPPESRKMPPASPNDIKVMPQPEPLSRNAPLREEQPVKKKETEPVIAETAPQTQPVSDNNLLRKEVLIPALFGSTFAGAKEKELFEKVKGRDVVWSGTVKSEYEFGMDFVFGSQGGVKTTLELMDIQQGTYSMKVKIKAVVCFPKEDLQKLRALNGKEITFSGILLKFEGFAKEVYLTSGKLV
;
A
#
# COMPACT_ATOMS: atom_id res chain seq x y z
N MET A 1 -42.95 34.73 8.99
CA MET A 1 -41.63 34.05 9.04
C MET A 1 -41.64 32.71 8.28
N HIS A 2 -42.47 31.72 8.65
CA HIS A 2 -42.45 30.39 7.99
C HIS A 2 -42.80 30.39 6.49
N LEU A 3 -43.72 31.24 6.04
CA LEU A 3 -44.08 31.34 4.61
C LEU A 3 -42.91 31.84 3.74
N ILE A 4 -42.08 32.73 4.29
CA ILE A 4 -40.90 33.30 3.60
C ILE A 4 -39.82 32.22 3.44
N PHE A 5 -39.59 31.39 4.46
CA PHE A 5 -38.66 30.26 4.37
C PHE A 5 -39.12 29.20 3.36
N ILE A 6 -40.43 28.93 3.28
CA ILE A 6 -40.99 28.01 2.29
C ILE A 6 -40.81 28.56 0.87
N LEU A 7 -41.05 29.85 0.66
CA LEU A 7 -40.85 30.49 -0.64
C LEU A 7 -39.37 30.52 -1.05
N ILE A 8 -38.45 30.80 -0.12
CA ILE A 8 -37.00 30.75 -0.37
C ILE A 8 -36.57 29.31 -0.71
N PHE A 9 -37.08 28.32 0.02
CA PHE A 9 -36.79 26.91 -0.24
C PHE A 9 -37.30 26.47 -1.62
N ILE A 10 -38.52 26.85 -1.99
CA ILE A 10 -39.09 26.58 -3.32
C ILE A 10 -38.24 27.26 -4.41
N PHE A 11 -37.79 28.50 -4.19
CA PHE A 11 -36.96 29.22 -5.16
C PHE A 11 -35.58 28.57 -5.35
N ILE A 12 -34.97 28.09 -4.27
CA ILE A 12 -33.70 27.34 -4.30
C ILE A 12 -33.90 26.02 -5.06
N VAL A 13 -34.96 25.28 -4.76
CA VAL A 13 -35.27 24.00 -5.42
C VAL A 13 -35.53 24.20 -6.92
N LEU A 14 -36.31 25.24 -7.29
CA LEU A 14 -36.56 25.58 -8.70
C LEU A 14 -35.30 26.05 -9.44
N SER A 15 -34.42 26.81 -8.78
CA SER A 15 -33.12 27.24 -9.32
C SER A 15 -32.19 26.04 -9.59
N VAL A 16 -32.16 25.07 -8.68
CA VAL A 16 -31.39 23.83 -8.84
C VAL A 16 -31.97 22.95 -9.95
N LEU A 17 -33.30 22.79 -10.01
CA LEU A 17 -33.99 22.07 -11.09
C LEU A 17 -33.75 22.71 -12.46
N GLY A 18 -33.75 24.05 -12.55
CA GLY A 18 -33.44 24.79 -13.77
C GLY A 18 -32.02 24.56 -14.28
N LYS A 19 -31.03 24.47 -13.37
CA LYS A 19 -29.63 24.15 -13.71
C LYS A 19 -29.48 22.69 -14.20
N ILE A 20 -30.20 21.76 -13.59
CA ILE A 20 -30.22 20.34 -13.99
C ILE A 20 -30.85 20.17 -15.38
N ALA A 21 -31.95 20.88 -15.67
CA ALA A 21 -32.58 20.86 -16.99
C ALA A 21 -31.66 21.45 -18.09
N LYS A 22 -30.86 22.47 -17.74
CA LYS A 22 -29.87 23.07 -18.65
C LYS A 22 -28.72 22.11 -18.95
N ALA A 23 -28.23 21.38 -17.94
CA ALA A 23 -27.20 20.35 -18.09
C ALA A 23 -27.70 19.13 -18.90
N ALA A 24 -28.95 18.72 -18.71
CA ALA A 24 -29.58 17.64 -19.50
C ALA A 24 -29.72 18.00 -20.99
N LYS A 25 -29.96 19.27 -21.33
CA LYS A 25 -29.98 19.75 -22.72
C LYS A 25 -28.59 19.76 -23.37
N THR A 26 -27.52 19.98 -22.60
CA THR A 26 -26.14 19.99 -23.14
C THR A 26 -25.61 18.58 -23.47
N VAL A 27 -26.15 17.54 -22.82
CA VAL A 27 -25.72 16.14 -23.03
C VAL A 27 -26.38 15.49 -24.26
N ASN A 28 -27.51 16.03 -24.74
CA ASN A 28 -28.26 15.47 -25.88
C ASN A 28 -27.67 15.77 -27.27
N THR A 29 -26.59 16.54 -27.39
CA THR A 29 -25.96 16.85 -28.69
C THR A 29 -24.74 15.99 -29.05
N THR A 30 -24.35 15.05 -28.18
CA THR A 30 -23.30 14.06 -28.48
C THR A 30 -23.72 12.68 -27.99
N ALA A 31 -24.73 12.11 -28.64
CA ALA A 31 -25.16 10.74 -28.41
C ALA A 31 -24.87 9.88 -29.67
N LYS A 32 -23.89 8.98 -29.56
CA LYS A 32 -23.98 7.68 -30.24
C LYS A 32 -23.27 6.59 -29.41
N LYS A 33 -24.09 5.59 -29.06
CA LYS A 33 -23.80 4.26 -28.48
C LYS A 33 -23.30 4.20 -27.03
N ALA A 34 -24.25 4.01 -26.12
CA ALA A 34 -24.27 2.84 -25.22
C ALA A 34 -25.68 2.70 -24.63
N ARG A 35 -26.25 1.49 -24.72
CA ARG A 35 -27.53 1.11 -24.09
C ARG A 35 -27.43 1.38 -22.59
N ARG A 36 -28.26 2.29 -22.06
CA ARG A 36 -28.33 2.58 -20.63
C ARG A 36 -29.73 2.24 -20.14
N GLY A 37 -29.77 1.42 -19.08
CA GLY A 37 -30.96 1.21 -18.28
C GLY A 37 -31.51 2.55 -17.79
N THR A 38 -32.83 2.57 -17.61
CA THR A 38 -33.65 3.71 -17.23
C THR A 38 -33.07 4.38 -15.98
N PHE A 39 -32.61 5.62 -16.11
CA PHE A 39 -32.09 6.42 -15.00
C PHE A 39 -33.25 7.03 -14.23
N ASN A 40 -33.56 6.52 -13.04
CA ASN A 40 -34.52 7.14 -12.14
C ASN A 40 -33.81 8.18 -11.26
N PRO A 41 -34.15 9.47 -11.34
CA PRO A 41 -33.46 10.54 -10.60
C PRO A 41 -33.63 10.45 -9.08
N LEU A 42 -34.65 9.74 -8.58
CA LEU A 42 -34.86 9.46 -7.16
C LEU A 42 -33.83 8.45 -6.59
N ASP A 43 -33.31 7.53 -7.41
CA ASP A 43 -32.21 6.62 -7.01
C ASP A 43 -30.90 7.37 -6.77
N GLY A 44 -30.71 8.50 -7.47
CA GLY A 44 -29.53 9.36 -7.32
C GLY A 44 -29.47 10.02 -5.94
N LEU A 45 -30.59 10.54 -5.45
CA LEU A 45 -30.70 11.20 -4.15
C LEU A 45 -30.48 10.22 -2.98
N GLY A 46 -31.11 9.04 -3.02
CA GLY A 46 -30.90 8.00 -2.00
C GLY A 46 -29.44 7.52 -1.94
N LYS A 47 -28.77 7.42 -3.08
CA LYS A 47 -27.34 7.05 -3.17
C LYS A 47 -26.40 8.13 -2.62
N VAL A 48 -26.75 9.41 -2.71
CA VAL A 48 -25.93 10.52 -2.15
C VAL A 48 -25.95 10.49 -0.62
N PHE A 49 -27.12 10.37 0.00
CA PHE A 49 -27.22 10.29 1.46
C PHE A 49 -26.56 9.03 2.02
N ASN A 50 -26.73 7.90 1.33
CA ASN A 50 -26.13 6.62 1.73
C ASN A 50 -24.59 6.62 1.54
N ALA A 51 -24.06 7.33 0.55
CA ALA A 51 -22.62 7.47 0.36
C ALA A 51 -21.94 8.25 1.49
N SER A 52 -22.59 9.28 2.04
CA SER A 52 -22.03 10.07 3.16
C SER A 52 -21.91 9.23 4.43
N ALA A 53 -23.00 8.59 4.86
CA ALA A 53 -23.02 7.75 6.06
C ALA A 53 -22.07 6.55 5.94
N ARG A 54 -22.02 5.91 4.77
CA ARG A 54 -21.05 4.86 4.47
C ARG A 54 -19.62 5.38 4.60
N ASN A 55 -19.29 6.51 3.96
CA ASN A 55 -17.93 7.04 4.00
C ASN A 55 -17.51 7.42 5.44
N GLU A 56 -18.45 7.91 6.25
CA GLU A 56 -18.22 8.19 7.67
C GLU A 56 -17.90 6.91 8.46
N ALA A 57 -18.70 5.84 8.27
CA ALA A 57 -18.42 4.55 8.90
C ALA A 57 -17.05 3.98 8.50
N TRP A 58 -16.69 4.07 7.22
CA TRP A 58 -15.40 3.60 6.72
C TRP A 58 -14.23 4.44 7.24
N MET A 59 -14.41 5.76 7.33
CA MET A 59 -13.43 6.66 7.89
C MET A 59 -13.21 6.40 9.39
N LYS A 60 -14.30 6.20 10.14
CA LYS A 60 -14.22 5.85 11.55
C LYS A 60 -13.48 4.52 11.75
N ALA A 61 -13.84 3.48 11.00
CA ALA A 61 -13.17 2.18 11.09
C ALA A 61 -11.68 2.26 10.75
N ALA A 62 -11.31 3.06 9.73
CA ALA A 62 -9.92 3.31 9.40
C ALA A 62 -9.18 4.00 10.56
N GLY A 63 -9.79 5.04 11.15
CA GLY A 63 -9.24 5.76 12.31
C GLY A 63 -9.03 4.85 13.53
N ASP A 64 -10.03 4.05 13.89
CA ASP A 64 -9.98 3.13 15.02
C ASP A 64 -8.85 2.08 14.89
N LEU A 65 -8.51 1.69 13.65
CA LEU A 65 -7.45 0.72 13.35
C LEU A 65 -6.08 1.35 13.03
N GLY A 66 -5.96 2.68 13.04
CA GLY A 66 -4.73 3.37 12.61
C GLY A 66 -4.42 3.20 11.11
N LEU A 67 -5.44 2.92 10.30
CA LEU A 67 -5.39 2.81 8.85
C LEU A 67 -5.82 4.13 8.18
N SER A 68 -5.61 4.23 6.87
CA SER A 68 -6.00 5.38 6.06
C SER A 68 -7.29 5.11 5.32
N PHE A 69 -8.22 6.07 5.37
CA PHE A 69 -9.41 6.06 4.52
C PHE A 69 -9.14 6.79 3.21
N ILE A 70 -9.35 6.09 2.09
CA ILE A 70 -9.23 6.63 0.74
C ILE A 70 -10.62 7.05 0.29
N ARG A 71 -10.81 8.36 0.16
CA ARG A 71 -12.07 8.93 -0.31
C ARG A 71 -12.24 8.66 -1.81
N PRO A 72 -13.42 8.25 -2.27
CA PRO A 72 -13.75 8.19 -3.69
C PRO A 72 -13.48 9.54 -4.37
N SER A 73 -12.74 9.54 -5.48
CA SER A 73 -12.47 10.76 -6.27
C SER A 73 -13.74 11.24 -6.98
N THR A 74 -14.62 10.30 -7.34
CA THR A 74 -15.92 10.53 -7.95
C THR A 74 -17.03 9.75 -7.23
N MET A 75 -18.30 10.03 -7.56
CA MET A 75 -19.45 9.29 -7.02
C MET A 75 -19.49 7.80 -7.45
N TYR A 76 -18.75 7.45 -8.51
CA TYR A 76 -18.67 6.10 -9.05
C TYR A 76 -17.50 5.31 -8.48
N ASP A 77 -16.47 6.00 -7.97
CA ASP A 77 -15.35 5.33 -7.31
C ASP A 77 -15.79 4.70 -5.99
N ASN A 78 -15.06 3.66 -5.62
CA ASN A 78 -15.33 2.88 -4.42
C ASN A 78 -14.52 3.45 -3.26
N PRO A 79 -15.11 3.58 -2.06
CA PRO A 79 -14.32 3.93 -0.88
C PRO A 79 -13.32 2.81 -0.61
N SER A 80 -12.21 3.16 0.00
CA SER A 80 -11.24 2.15 0.41
C SER A 80 -10.62 2.45 1.77
N ILE A 81 -10.20 1.40 2.46
CA ILE A 81 -9.36 1.49 3.67
C ILE A 81 -8.03 0.83 3.32
N ALA A 82 -6.92 1.50 3.57
CA ALA A 82 -5.60 0.97 3.27
C ALA A 82 -4.60 1.27 4.40
N GLY A 83 -3.63 0.38 4.61
CA GLY A 83 -2.54 0.62 5.55
C GLY A 83 -1.82 -0.66 5.91
N ARG A 84 -1.10 -0.66 7.03
CA ARG A 84 -0.31 -1.82 7.47
C ARG A 84 -0.51 -2.06 8.96
N ILE A 85 -0.70 -3.33 9.34
CA ILE A 85 -0.77 -3.78 10.74
C ILE A 85 0.21 -4.92 10.90
N ASN A 86 1.22 -4.76 11.76
CA ASN A 86 2.24 -5.78 12.08
C ASN A 86 2.88 -6.42 10.82
N GLY A 87 3.24 -5.61 9.83
CA GLY A 87 3.84 -6.09 8.58
C GLY A 87 2.85 -6.52 7.49
N PHE A 88 1.59 -6.79 7.84
CA PHE A 88 0.56 -7.16 6.88
C PHE A 88 -0.06 -5.93 6.24
N GLU A 89 -0.14 -5.91 4.91
CA GLU A 89 -0.81 -4.82 4.20
C GLU A 89 -2.31 -5.08 4.16
N ILE A 90 -3.08 -4.11 4.61
CA ILE A 90 -4.54 -4.16 4.66
C ILE A 90 -5.07 -3.31 3.50
N TYR A 91 -5.94 -3.88 2.69
CA TYR A 91 -6.71 -3.16 1.69
C TYR A 91 -8.16 -3.62 1.69
N VAL A 92 -9.09 -2.71 1.95
CA VAL A 92 -10.53 -2.97 1.91
C VAL A 92 -11.15 -2.05 0.87
N THR A 93 -11.99 -2.58 0.00
CA THR A 93 -12.71 -1.81 -1.03
C THR A 93 -14.12 -2.35 -1.21
N THR A 94 -14.96 -1.62 -1.94
CA THR A 94 -16.21 -2.15 -2.46
C THR A 94 -16.05 -2.59 -3.91
N GLU A 95 -16.84 -3.57 -4.33
CA GLU A 95 -17.12 -3.90 -5.73
C GLU A 95 -18.62 -3.67 -5.98
N ARG A 96 -19.00 -3.37 -7.22
CA ARG A 96 -20.39 -3.15 -7.62
C ARG A 96 -20.77 -4.17 -8.68
N ASP A 97 -22.05 -4.53 -8.68
CA ASP A 97 -22.64 -5.53 -9.58
C ASP A 97 -22.04 -6.96 -9.45
N PRO A 98 -22.37 -7.68 -8.35
CA PRO A 98 -23.19 -7.24 -7.22
C PRO A 98 -22.42 -6.38 -6.23
N ASP A 99 -23.15 -5.64 -5.40
CA ASP A 99 -22.53 -4.86 -4.32
C ASP A 99 -21.84 -5.81 -3.32
N GLN A 100 -20.55 -5.63 -3.14
CA GLN A 100 -19.72 -6.46 -2.26
C GLN A 100 -18.68 -5.62 -1.53
N THR A 101 -18.24 -6.11 -0.36
CA THR A 101 -17.09 -5.56 0.36
C THR A 101 -15.97 -6.58 0.35
N VAL A 102 -14.82 -6.19 -0.19
CA VAL A 102 -13.65 -7.04 -0.39
C VAL A 102 -12.56 -6.63 0.60
N TYR A 103 -12.05 -7.60 1.35
CA TYR A 103 -11.00 -7.43 2.34
C TYR A 103 -9.78 -8.23 1.88
N ARG A 104 -8.71 -7.55 1.53
CA ARG A 104 -7.44 -8.15 1.12
C ARG A 104 -6.37 -7.86 2.15
N ILE A 105 -5.76 -8.92 2.68
CA ILE A 105 -4.62 -8.85 3.59
C ILE A 105 -3.41 -9.48 2.90
N THR A 106 -2.43 -8.67 2.55
CA THR A 106 -1.17 -9.12 1.92
C THR A 106 -0.19 -9.53 3.02
N PHE A 107 0.45 -10.67 2.83
CA PHE A 107 1.45 -11.20 3.75
C PHE A 107 2.74 -10.38 3.68
N PRO A 108 3.48 -10.26 4.80
CA PRO A 108 4.78 -9.58 4.82
C PRO A 108 5.83 -10.32 3.98
N LYS A 109 5.69 -11.64 3.82
CA LYS A 109 6.55 -12.51 3.03
C LYS A 109 5.70 -13.48 2.22
N SER A 110 6.08 -13.72 0.98
CA SER A 110 5.41 -14.69 0.11
C SER A 110 5.65 -16.11 0.60
N ILE A 111 4.63 -16.97 0.48
CA ILE A 111 4.73 -18.40 0.78
C ILE A 111 5.60 -19.12 -0.27
N ASP A 112 5.51 -18.68 -1.53
CA ASP A 112 6.33 -19.13 -2.66
C ASP A 112 6.32 -20.65 -2.91
N ILE A 113 5.16 -21.29 -2.79
CA ILE A 113 4.98 -22.72 -3.14
C ILE A 113 3.92 -22.93 -4.23
N GLY A 114 3.45 -21.84 -4.84
CA GLY A 114 2.28 -21.86 -5.71
C GLY A 114 1.00 -22.11 -4.93
N PHE A 115 0.93 -21.75 -3.65
CA PHE A 115 -0.21 -22.02 -2.80
C PHE A 115 -1.47 -21.35 -3.34
N LEU A 116 -2.55 -22.11 -3.40
CA LEU A 116 -3.87 -21.60 -3.68
C LEU A 116 -4.91 -22.42 -2.92
N ALA A 117 -5.58 -21.78 -1.97
CA ALA A 117 -6.78 -22.30 -1.33
C ALA A 117 -7.95 -21.35 -1.62
N MET A 118 -9.12 -21.89 -1.92
CA MET A 118 -10.25 -21.06 -2.30
C MET A 118 -11.57 -21.72 -1.92
N ARG A 119 -12.56 -20.91 -1.54
CA ARG A 119 -13.97 -21.25 -1.53
C ARG A 119 -14.74 -20.20 -2.31
N ASP A 120 -15.70 -20.64 -3.11
CA ASP A 120 -16.50 -19.75 -3.96
C ASP A 120 -17.96 -20.22 -4.02
N LYS A 121 -18.87 -19.39 -3.51
CA LYS A 121 -20.31 -19.65 -3.49
C LYS A 121 -20.88 -20.06 -4.86
N VAL A 122 -20.39 -19.47 -5.96
CA VAL A 122 -20.95 -19.66 -7.32
C VAL A 122 -20.10 -20.61 -8.18
N LEU A 123 -19.05 -21.22 -7.62
CA LEU A 123 -18.09 -22.14 -8.29
C LEU A 123 -17.35 -21.59 -9.52
N THR A 124 -17.74 -20.44 -10.06
CA THR A 124 -17.29 -19.91 -11.34
C THR A 124 -15.82 -19.51 -11.29
N MET A 125 -15.43 -18.77 -10.25
CA MET A 125 -14.03 -18.39 -10.07
C MET A 125 -13.21 -19.59 -9.65
N LEU A 126 -13.78 -20.51 -8.86
CA LEU A 126 -13.06 -21.72 -8.43
C LEU A 126 -12.69 -22.59 -9.63
N ASN A 127 -13.63 -22.88 -10.51
CA ASN A 127 -13.36 -23.69 -11.70
C ASN A 127 -12.34 -23.00 -12.63
N ARG A 128 -12.44 -21.68 -12.79
CA ARG A 128 -11.50 -20.90 -13.60
C ARG A 128 -10.07 -20.94 -13.03
N GLN A 129 -9.91 -20.67 -11.74
CA GLN A 129 -8.59 -20.57 -11.09
C GLN A 129 -7.91 -21.92 -10.92
N PHE A 130 -8.69 -23.01 -10.81
CA PHE A 130 -8.17 -24.37 -10.70
C PHE A 130 -8.14 -25.11 -12.05
N SER A 131 -8.47 -24.45 -13.16
CA SER A 131 -8.28 -25.02 -14.49
C SER A 131 -6.79 -25.31 -14.72
N GLY A 132 -6.44 -26.57 -15.02
CA GLY A 132 -5.06 -27.01 -15.20
C GLY A 132 -4.24 -27.16 -13.92
N ARG A 133 -4.83 -26.97 -12.74
CA ARG A 133 -4.15 -27.18 -11.45
C ARG A 133 -4.50 -28.54 -10.87
N LYS A 134 -3.50 -29.27 -10.37
CA LYS A 134 -3.75 -30.48 -9.58
C LYS A 134 -4.43 -30.08 -8.27
N ARG A 135 -5.69 -30.47 -8.12
CA ARG A 135 -6.45 -30.33 -6.88
C ARG A 135 -5.97 -31.41 -5.92
N LEU A 136 -5.62 -31.02 -4.70
CA LEU A 136 -5.17 -31.96 -3.68
C LEU A 136 -6.35 -32.31 -2.78
N GLU A 137 -7.26 -33.12 -3.32
CA GLU A 137 -8.50 -33.53 -2.65
C GLU A 137 -8.24 -34.28 -1.34
N LYS A 138 -7.09 -34.94 -1.16
CA LYS A 138 -6.75 -35.62 0.11
C LYS A 138 -6.61 -34.69 1.30
N ILE A 139 -6.16 -33.44 1.09
CA ILE A 139 -6.12 -32.42 2.16
C ILE A 139 -7.55 -31.96 2.49
N LEU A 140 -8.44 -32.02 1.49
CA LEU A 140 -9.85 -31.67 1.59
C LEU A 140 -10.73 -32.84 2.09
N ASN A 141 -10.26 -34.09 2.03
CA ASN A 141 -10.96 -35.24 2.62
C ASN A 141 -10.93 -35.21 4.17
N LEU A 142 -10.20 -34.26 4.76
CA LEU A 142 -10.30 -33.87 6.17
C LEU A 142 -11.39 -32.81 6.40
N LEU A 143 -12.00 -32.28 5.34
CA LEU A 143 -13.13 -31.37 5.42
C LEU A 143 -14.43 -32.16 5.54
N PRO A 144 -15.37 -31.67 6.35
CA PRO A 144 -16.74 -32.20 6.32
C PRO A 144 -17.37 -32.02 4.93
N ASP A 145 -18.33 -32.89 4.60
CA ASP A 145 -19.07 -32.96 3.32
C ASP A 145 -19.78 -31.65 2.92
N ASN A 146 -19.76 -30.62 3.76
CA ASN A 146 -20.42 -29.33 3.55
C ASN A 146 -19.55 -28.27 2.84
N LEU A 147 -18.32 -28.59 2.42
CA LEU A 147 -17.39 -27.65 1.77
C LEU A 147 -17.14 -27.93 0.27
N ILE A 148 -18.13 -28.50 -0.43
CA ILE A 148 -18.12 -28.92 -1.85
C ILE A 148 -17.57 -27.84 -2.80
N ASN A 149 -17.70 -26.56 -2.44
CA ASN A 149 -17.22 -25.42 -3.23
C ASN A 149 -15.85 -24.91 -2.80
N SER A 150 -14.96 -25.80 -2.37
CA SER A 150 -13.61 -25.44 -1.89
C SER A 150 -12.54 -26.27 -2.59
N ALA A 151 -11.36 -25.67 -2.80
CA ALA A 151 -10.23 -26.35 -3.43
C ALA A 151 -8.91 -25.86 -2.85
N VAL A 152 -7.90 -26.74 -2.80
CA VAL A 152 -6.53 -26.44 -2.36
C VAL A 152 -5.53 -27.04 -3.35
N SER A 153 -4.48 -26.29 -3.67
CA SER A 153 -3.43 -26.65 -4.61
C SER A 153 -2.10 -25.97 -4.23
N ALA A 154 -1.00 -26.55 -4.69
CA ALA A 154 0.36 -26.00 -4.70
C ALA A 154 1.10 -26.54 -5.94
N TYR A 155 2.31 -26.05 -6.23
CA TYR A 155 3.14 -26.64 -7.29
C TYR A 155 3.55 -28.07 -6.95
N GLU A 156 3.94 -28.32 -5.70
CA GLU A 156 4.36 -29.63 -5.22
C GLU A 156 3.59 -30.05 -3.95
N GLU A 157 3.15 -31.31 -3.92
CA GLU A 157 2.43 -31.88 -2.77
C GLU A 157 3.29 -31.90 -1.51
N LYS A 158 4.59 -32.20 -1.63
CA LYS A 158 5.54 -32.22 -0.50
C LYS A 158 5.68 -30.84 0.16
N SER A 159 5.84 -29.80 -0.66
CA SER A 159 5.95 -28.41 -0.18
C SER A 159 4.68 -27.97 0.54
N LEU A 160 3.51 -28.38 0.02
CA LEU A 160 2.24 -28.12 0.67
C LEU A 160 2.09 -28.84 2.01
N THR A 161 2.46 -30.12 2.09
CA THR A 161 2.42 -30.88 3.35
C THR A 161 3.34 -30.28 4.41
N ARG A 162 4.53 -29.81 4.02
CA ARG A 162 5.45 -29.12 4.92
C ARG A 162 4.90 -27.77 5.38
N PHE A 163 4.30 -27.02 4.47
CA PHE A 163 3.72 -25.71 4.76
C PHE A 163 2.50 -25.80 5.68
N LEU A 164 1.57 -26.72 5.40
CA LEU A 164 0.34 -26.91 6.16
C LEU A 164 0.59 -27.73 7.43
N THR A 165 1.17 -27.11 8.46
CA THR A 165 1.20 -27.64 9.84
C THR A 165 -0.22 -27.89 10.37
N GLN A 166 -0.37 -28.60 11.49
CA GLN A 166 -1.71 -28.84 12.07
C GLN A 166 -2.46 -27.53 12.35
N GLU A 167 -1.76 -26.54 12.90
CA GLU A 167 -2.32 -25.20 13.16
C GLU A 167 -2.78 -24.50 11.88
N ARG A 168 -1.95 -24.52 10.82
CA ARG A 168 -2.30 -23.93 9.52
C ARG A 168 -3.46 -24.66 8.84
N ARG A 169 -3.53 -25.98 9.00
CA ARG A 169 -4.70 -26.77 8.56
C ARG A 169 -5.95 -26.30 9.28
N ASP A 170 -5.94 -26.25 10.60
CA ASP A 170 -7.11 -25.86 11.39
C ASP A 170 -7.55 -24.41 11.11
N ALA A 171 -6.60 -23.49 10.91
CA ALA A 171 -6.86 -22.13 10.49
C ALA A 171 -7.49 -22.07 9.09
N LEU A 172 -6.95 -22.84 8.13
CA LEU A 172 -7.52 -22.98 6.79
C LEU A 172 -8.95 -23.52 6.85
N LEU A 173 -9.20 -24.54 7.67
CA LEU A 173 -10.53 -25.12 7.83
C LEU A 173 -11.54 -24.11 8.34
N LYS A 174 -11.18 -23.38 9.40
CA LYS A 174 -12.03 -22.35 9.99
C LYS A 174 -12.28 -21.22 9.00
N CYS A 175 -11.26 -20.81 8.26
CA CYS A 175 -11.35 -19.76 7.25
C CYS A 175 -12.32 -20.15 6.12
N LEU A 176 -12.14 -21.34 5.54
CA LEU A 176 -13.00 -21.85 4.47
C LEU A 176 -14.43 -22.09 4.97
N LYS A 177 -14.65 -22.45 6.24
CA LYS A 177 -16.00 -22.59 6.81
C LYS A 177 -16.68 -21.23 7.01
N LEU A 178 -15.94 -20.24 7.50
CA LEU A 178 -16.47 -18.94 7.88
C LEU A 178 -16.92 -18.11 6.67
N TYR A 179 -16.19 -18.20 5.55
CA TYR A 179 -16.42 -17.36 4.39
C TYR A 179 -17.05 -18.14 3.24
N ASP A 180 -18.13 -17.58 2.68
CA ASP A 180 -18.73 -18.14 1.46
C ASP A 180 -17.87 -17.89 0.21
N THR A 181 -17.09 -16.81 0.23
CA THR A 181 -16.15 -16.44 -0.84
C THR A 181 -14.83 -16.00 -0.24
N VAL A 182 -13.79 -16.82 -0.40
CA VAL A 182 -12.43 -16.53 0.09
C VAL A 182 -11.40 -17.13 -0.85
N LYS A 183 -10.29 -16.41 -1.03
CA LYS A 183 -9.10 -16.85 -1.75
C LYS A 183 -7.87 -16.62 -0.87
N ILE A 184 -7.02 -17.62 -0.77
CA ILE A 184 -5.70 -17.54 -0.12
C ILE A 184 -4.69 -17.99 -1.17
N ASP A 185 -3.78 -17.10 -1.54
CA ASP A 185 -2.66 -17.41 -2.44
C ASP A 185 -1.32 -17.18 -1.75
N ASP A 186 -0.20 -17.33 -2.46
CA ASP A 186 1.14 -17.14 -1.87
C ASP A 186 1.35 -15.75 -1.24
N ASN A 187 0.58 -14.74 -1.64
CA ASN A 187 0.83 -13.35 -1.27
C ASN A 187 -0.24 -12.76 -0.37
N SER A 188 -1.46 -13.30 -0.38
CA SER A 188 -2.57 -12.67 0.33
C SER A 188 -3.71 -13.62 0.66
N ILE A 189 -4.49 -13.22 1.67
CA ILE A 189 -5.87 -13.66 1.84
C ILE A 189 -6.81 -12.56 1.34
N THR A 190 -7.80 -12.94 0.53
CA THR A 190 -8.86 -12.08 0.03
C THR A 190 -10.21 -12.68 0.43
N VAL A 191 -11.00 -11.94 1.18
CA VAL A 191 -12.31 -12.33 1.68
C VAL A 191 -13.36 -11.40 1.12
N THR A 192 -14.47 -11.93 0.65
CA THR A 192 -15.57 -11.14 0.08
C THR A 192 -16.86 -11.36 0.86
N TYR A 193 -17.53 -10.26 1.19
CA TYR A 193 -18.86 -10.26 1.80
C TYR A 193 -19.88 -9.65 0.86
N ASP A 194 -21.08 -10.23 0.84
CA ASP A 194 -22.23 -9.68 0.12
C ASP A 194 -22.65 -8.34 0.77
N GLY A 195 -22.89 -7.33 -0.07
CA GLY A 195 -23.26 -5.98 0.32
C GLY A 195 -22.08 -5.07 0.67
N ILE A 196 -22.38 -3.77 0.71
CA ILE A 196 -21.46 -2.72 1.17
C ILE A 196 -21.62 -2.57 2.68
N GLU A 197 -20.56 -2.81 3.45
CA GLU A 197 -20.60 -2.64 4.90
C GLU A 197 -20.79 -1.17 5.28
N GLN A 198 -21.71 -0.91 6.20
CA GLN A 198 -22.07 0.44 6.66
C GLN A 198 -21.85 0.63 8.16
N ASN A 199 -21.54 -0.45 8.89
CA ASN A 199 -21.26 -0.39 10.32
C ASN A 199 -19.74 -0.37 10.57
N PRO A 200 -19.21 0.65 11.28
CA PRO A 200 -17.78 0.78 11.53
C PRO A 200 -17.21 -0.34 12.41
N GLU A 201 -17.94 -0.78 13.43
CA GLU A 201 -17.51 -1.86 14.33
C GLU A 201 -17.42 -3.20 13.59
N ARG A 202 -18.38 -3.47 12.68
CA ARG A 202 -18.32 -4.65 11.81
C ARG A 202 -17.16 -4.60 10.82
N LEU A 203 -16.83 -3.43 10.25
CA LEU A 203 -15.63 -3.26 9.44
C LEU A 203 -14.38 -3.63 10.24
N CYS A 204 -14.24 -3.08 11.45
CA CYS A 204 -13.10 -3.36 12.33
C CYS A 204 -13.01 -4.85 12.68
N ALA A 205 -14.12 -5.46 13.08
CA ALA A 205 -14.18 -6.87 13.41
C ALA A 205 -13.80 -7.76 12.21
N ARG A 206 -14.30 -7.43 11.01
CA ARG A 206 -13.99 -8.19 9.78
C ARG A 206 -12.53 -8.07 9.36
N ILE A 207 -11.94 -6.87 9.44
CA ILE A 207 -10.51 -6.65 9.19
C ILE A 207 -9.67 -7.47 10.18
N ASN A 208 -9.98 -7.39 11.47
CA ASN A 208 -9.25 -8.13 12.51
C ASN A 208 -9.38 -9.65 12.33
N THR A 209 -10.56 -10.14 11.93
CA THR A 209 -10.79 -11.56 11.66
C THR A 209 -10.01 -12.04 10.44
N ALA A 210 -10.02 -11.29 9.34
CA ALA A 210 -9.23 -11.60 8.15
C ALA A 210 -7.72 -11.57 8.45
N LEU A 211 -7.27 -10.59 9.24
CA LEU A 211 -5.88 -10.47 9.69
C LEU A 211 -5.46 -11.63 10.61
N MET A 212 -6.35 -12.11 11.49
CA MET A 212 -6.10 -13.29 12.32
C MET A 212 -5.81 -14.53 11.45
N PHE A 213 -6.60 -14.77 10.40
CA PHE A 213 -6.31 -15.85 9.46
C PHE A 213 -5.03 -15.60 8.67
N ALA A 214 -4.79 -14.36 8.21
CA ALA A 214 -3.57 -14.02 7.47
C ALA A 214 -2.30 -14.35 8.27
N ARG A 215 -2.31 -14.10 9.59
CA ARG A 215 -1.19 -14.41 10.49
C ARG A 215 -0.85 -15.89 10.55
N ALA A 216 -1.82 -16.79 10.41
CA ALA A 216 -1.55 -18.22 10.39
C ALA A 216 -0.70 -18.64 9.17
N PHE A 217 -0.81 -17.92 8.04
CA PHE A 217 -0.14 -18.25 6.79
C PHE A 217 1.11 -17.41 6.53
N GLY A 218 1.06 -16.11 6.85
CA GLY A 218 2.11 -15.14 6.52
C GLY A 218 3.17 -14.90 7.61
N CYS A 219 3.06 -15.58 8.75
CA CYS A 219 4.13 -15.61 9.76
C CYS A 219 4.95 -16.89 9.59
N ASP A 220 6.19 -16.75 9.13
CA ASP A 220 7.20 -17.74 9.47
C ASP A 220 7.55 -17.51 10.95
N VAL A 221 6.99 -18.35 11.84
CA VAL A 221 7.70 -18.66 13.08
C VAL A 221 8.92 -19.44 12.62
N GLU A 222 10.06 -18.77 12.49
CA GLU A 222 11.35 -19.44 12.60
C GLU A 222 11.24 -20.37 13.81
N PRO A 223 11.32 -21.70 13.65
CA PRO A 223 11.38 -22.57 14.81
C PRO A 223 12.58 -22.09 15.63
N ALA A 224 12.32 -21.71 16.88
CA ALA A 224 13.32 -21.29 17.84
C ALA A 224 14.58 -22.13 17.65
N GLY A 225 15.68 -21.44 17.37
CA GLY A 225 16.90 -22.02 16.87
C GLY A 225 17.23 -23.34 17.58
N VAL A 226 17.41 -24.38 16.77
CA VAL A 226 18.36 -25.42 17.14
C VAL A 226 19.71 -24.70 17.18
N SER A 227 20.05 -24.21 18.37
CA SER A 227 21.38 -23.80 18.73
C SER A 227 22.30 -25.00 18.51
N SER A 228 22.82 -25.16 17.29
CA SER A 228 24.01 -25.96 17.07
C SER A 228 25.18 -25.16 17.59
N THR A 229 25.31 -25.13 18.91
CA THR A 229 26.63 -25.00 19.54
C THR A 229 27.42 -26.23 19.13
N ILE A 230 28.20 -26.11 18.07
CA ILE A 230 29.35 -26.99 17.83
C ILE A 230 30.55 -26.25 18.43
N PRO A 231 31.11 -26.70 19.58
CA PRO A 231 32.39 -26.22 20.08
C PRO A 231 33.55 -26.80 19.25
N PRO A 232 34.71 -26.13 19.23
CA PRO A 232 35.81 -26.46 18.35
C PRO A 232 36.55 -27.73 18.80
N GLU A 233 36.80 -28.59 17.82
CA GLU A 233 38.01 -29.39 17.63
C GLU A 233 38.71 -30.00 18.86
N SER A 234 38.48 -31.30 19.06
CA SER A 234 39.41 -32.23 19.73
C SER A 234 39.54 -33.46 18.84
N ARG A 235 40.44 -33.40 17.84
CA ARG A 235 40.89 -34.58 17.10
C ARG A 235 41.85 -35.37 17.99
N LYS A 236 41.35 -36.43 18.63
CA LYS A 236 42.19 -37.57 19.04
C LYS A 236 42.26 -38.55 17.87
N MET A 237 43.48 -38.90 17.47
CA MET A 237 43.82 -39.91 16.47
C MET A 237 43.18 -41.27 16.78
N PRO A 238 42.83 -42.08 15.76
CA PRO A 238 42.87 -43.54 15.87
C PRO A 238 44.23 -44.09 15.37
N PRO A 239 44.68 -45.24 15.90
CA PRO A 239 45.97 -45.83 15.57
C PRO A 239 45.96 -46.56 14.21
N ALA A 240 47.16 -46.66 13.63
CA ALA A 240 47.49 -47.40 12.43
C ALA A 240 47.40 -48.93 12.62
N SER A 241 47.15 -49.68 11.52
CA SER A 241 48.00 -50.74 10.93
C SER A 241 47.16 -51.64 9.95
N PRO A 242 47.73 -52.56 9.12
CA PRO A 242 48.40 -52.30 7.84
C PRO A 242 48.00 -53.27 6.69
N ASN A 243 48.57 -53.06 5.48
CA ASN A 243 48.66 -53.96 4.30
C ASN A 243 47.40 -54.03 3.40
N ASP A 244 47.44 -53.96 2.06
CA ASP A 244 48.43 -54.43 1.09
C ASP A 244 48.53 -53.56 -0.20
N ILE A 245 49.67 -53.76 -0.87
CA ILE A 245 50.32 -53.03 -1.96
C ILE A 245 49.75 -53.39 -3.36
N LYS A 246 49.63 -52.42 -4.28
CA LYS A 246 50.12 -52.58 -5.68
C LYS A 246 50.31 -51.28 -6.51
N VAL A 247 51.57 -50.85 -6.59
CA VAL A 247 52.38 -50.53 -7.80
C VAL A 247 51.85 -49.51 -8.86
N MET A 248 52.56 -48.37 -8.92
CA MET A 248 52.68 -47.33 -9.98
C MET A 248 53.24 -47.91 -11.32
N PRO A 249 53.24 -47.24 -12.51
CA PRO A 249 53.84 -45.90 -12.69
C PRO A 249 53.21 -44.96 -13.76
N GLN A 250 53.52 -43.66 -13.62
CA GLN A 250 53.49 -42.64 -14.68
C GLN A 250 54.69 -42.83 -15.64
N PRO A 251 54.67 -42.29 -16.88
CA PRO A 251 55.34 -40.99 -17.10
C PRO A 251 54.71 -40.08 -18.20
N GLU A 252 55.01 -38.77 -18.07
CA GLU A 252 54.86 -37.65 -19.03
C GLU A 252 55.83 -37.79 -20.25
N PRO A 253 56.18 -36.79 -21.15
CA PRO A 253 55.92 -35.32 -21.19
C PRO A 253 55.86 -34.65 -22.62
N LEU A 254 55.99 -33.30 -22.63
CA LEU A 254 56.54 -32.37 -23.67
C LEU A 254 55.52 -31.68 -24.63
N SER A 255 55.59 -30.38 -25.00
CA SER A 255 56.50 -29.26 -24.70
C SER A 255 56.01 -27.95 -25.40
N ARG A 256 56.38 -26.77 -24.85
CA ARG A 256 56.88 -25.51 -25.50
C ARG A 256 56.01 -24.78 -26.57
N ASN A 257 55.81 -23.46 -26.59
CA ASN A 257 56.72 -22.31 -26.35
C ASN A 257 55.95 -20.99 -26.07
N ALA A 258 56.54 -20.11 -25.26
CA ALA A 258 56.54 -18.65 -25.44
C ALA A 258 57.96 -18.26 -25.92
N PRO A 259 58.21 -17.12 -26.61
CA PRO A 259 58.60 -15.87 -25.91
C PRO A 259 58.22 -14.58 -26.70
N LEU A 260 58.25 -13.34 -26.17
CA LEU A 260 59.43 -12.51 -25.93
C LEU A 260 59.03 -11.19 -25.21
N ARG A 261 60.05 -10.61 -24.57
CA ARG A 261 60.06 -9.55 -23.55
C ARG A 261 61.05 -8.47 -24.00
N GLU A 262 60.78 -7.20 -23.68
CA GLU A 262 61.75 -6.10 -23.45
C GLU A 262 61.17 -5.26 -22.28
N GLU A 263 61.60 -5.40 -21.02
CA GLU A 263 62.73 -4.74 -20.30
C GLU A 263 62.78 -3.20 -20.49
N GLN A 264 62.17 -2.39 -19.59
CA GLN A 264 62.69 -1.76 -18.33
C GLN A 264 63.71 -0.61 -18.55
N PRO A 265 63.73 0.49 -17.74
CA PRO A 265 64.01 0.43 -16.29
C PRO A 265 63.43 1.50 -15.31
N VAL A 266 63.04 0.99 -14.14
CA VAL A 266 63.33 1.35 -12.72
C VAL A 266 63.83 2.76 -12.29
N LYS A 267 63.16 3.32 -11.26
CA LYS A 267 63.71 3.97 -10.03
C LYS A 267 62.61 4.01 -8.93
N LYS A 268 62.63 3.13 -7.89
CA LYS A 268 63.04 3.31 -6.45
C LYS A 268 62.57 4.63 -5.82
N LYS A 269 62.04 4.80 -4.59
CA LYS A 269 61.56 4.09 -3.35
C LYS A 269 60.80 5.24 -2.60
N GLU A 270 59.81 5.12 -1.71
CA GLU A 270 59.84 4.60 -0.34
C GLU A 270 58.56 5.08 0.40
N THR A 271 58.04 4.26 1.31
CA THR A 271 57.18 4.57 2.49
C THR A 271 55.69 4.96 2.31
N GLU A 272 54.84 4.03 2.76
CA GLU A 272 53.49 4.24 3.31
C GLU A 272 53.53 5.18 4.55
N PRO A 273 52.42 5.89 4.86
CA PRO A 273 51.46 5.29 5.80
C PRO A 273 49.97 5.55 5.48
N VAL A 274 49.18 4.50 5.75
CA VAL A 274 47.87 4.52 6.44
C VAL A 274 46.79 5.43 5.82
N ILE A 275 45.99 4.83 4.96
CA ILE A 275 44.63 5.30 4.64
C ILE A 275 43.79 5.12 5.90
N ALA A 276 43.56 6.22 6.63
CA ALA A 276 42.47 6.30 7.58
C ALA A 276 41.16 6.34 6.80
N GLU A 277 40.49 5.21 6.74
CA GLU A 277 39.11 5.05 6.30
C GLU A 277 38.23 5.94 7.18
N THR A 278 37.98 7.17 6.71
CA THR A 278 37.08 8.10 7.37
C THR A 278 35.67 7.63 7.07
N ALA A 279 35.13 6.81 7.97
CA ALA A 279 33.70 6.57 8.08
C ALA A 279 32.96 7.93 7.98
N PRO A 280 31.91 8.05 7.17
CA PRO A 280 31.07 9.24 7.17
C PRO A 280 30.52 9.45 8.58
N GLN A 281 31.13 10.38 9.32
CA GLN A 281 30.58 10.88 10.56
C GLN A 281 29.20 11.43 10.22
N THR A 282 28.17 10.79 10.77
CA THR A 282 26.80 11.28 10.75
C THR A 282 26.80 12.55 11.58
N GLN A 283 27.07 13.69 10.95
CA GLN A 283 26.83 14.98 11.57
C GLN A 283 25.33 15.09 11.85
N PRO A 284 24.91 15.58 13.02
CA PRO A 284 23.51 15.86 13.27
C PRO A 284 23.05 16.87 12.23
N VAL A 285 22.13 16.47 11.37
CA VAL A 285 21.47 17.38 10.42
C VAL A 285 20.84 18.48 11.28
N SER A 286 21.40 19.69 11.24
CA SER A 286 20.82 20.83 11.93
C SER A 286 19.35 20.96 11.53
N ASP A 287 18.45 21.15 12.50
CA ASP A 287 17.00 21.16 12.31
C ASP A 287 16.54 22.08 11.16
N ASN A 288 17.28 23.17 10.89
CA ASN A 288 16.97 24.10 9.79
C ASN A 288 17.26 23.51 8.39
N ASN A 289 18.21 22.58 8.27
CA ASN A 289 18.49 21.91 6.99
C ASN A 289 17.43 20.83 6.69
N LEU A 290 16.84 20.24 7.73
CA LEU A 290 15.80 19.23 7.60
C LEU A 290 14.49 19.80 7.02
N LEU A 291 14.22 21.10 7.17
CA LEU A 291 12.99 21.76 6.69
C LEU A 291 13.00 22.11 5.19
N ARG A 292 14.14 21.96 4.50
CA ARG A 292 14.22 22.16 3.04
C ARG A 292 13.43 21.08 2.32
N LYS A 293 12.62 21.45 1.31
CA LYS A 293 11.77 20.48 0.60
C LYS A 293 12.60 19.38 -0.05
N GLU A 294 13.80 19.71 -0.54
CA GLU A 294 14.73 18.78 -1.18
C GLU A 294 15.28 17.72 -0.22
N VAL A 295 15.17 17.94 1.09
CA VAL A 295 15.62 17.03 2.14
C VAL A 295 14.42 16.31 2.76
N LEU A 296 13.40 17.07 3.19
CA LEU A 296 12.25 16.53 3.90
C LEU A 296 11.39 15.62 3.01
N ILE A 297 11.10 16.04 1.78
CA ILE A 297 10.18 15.32 0.90
C ILE A 297 10.75 13.94 0.51
N PRO A 298 12.01 13.80 0.07
CA PRO A 298 12.58 12.48 -0.16
C PRO A 298 12.64 11.61 1.10
N ALA A 299 12.88 12.21 2.27
CA ALA A 299 12.94 11.47 3.53
C ALA A 299 11.57 10.94 3.98
N LEU A 300 10.47 11.66 3.71
CA LEU A 300 9.11 11.26 4.06
C LEU A 300 8.48 10.29 3.04
N PHE A 301 8.88 10.38 1.77
CA PHE A 301 8.18 9.69 0.67
C PHE A 301 9.08 8.80 -0.18
N GLY A 302 10.37 8.66 0.15
CA GLY A 302 11.30 7.77 -0.58
C GLY A 302 10.89 6.30 -0.52
N SER A 303 10.24 5.90 0.58
CA SER A 303 9.56 4.61 0.70
C SER A 303 8.22 4.63 -0.06
N THR A 304 7.87 3.54 -0.75
CA THR A 304 6.57 3.39 -1.43
C THR A 304 5.39 3.63 -0.49
N PHE A 305 5.54 3.26 0.79
CA PHE A 305 4.59 3.56 1.86
C PHE A 305 5.34 4.10 3.09
N ALA A 306 4.88 5.23 3.62
CA ALA A 306 5.45 5.81 4.83
C ALA A 306 5.10 4.95 6.06
N GLY A 307 6.13 4.51 6.80
CA GLY A 307 6.03 3.69 7.99
C GLY A 307 6.24 4.49 9.28
N ALA A 308 6.60 3.79 10.36
CA ALA A 308 6.85 4.40 11.67
C ALA A 308 8.01 5.42 11.63
N LYS A 309 9.07 5.10 10.88
CA LYS A 309 10.25 5.98 10.73
C LYS A 309 9.88 7.34 10.13
N GLU A 310 9.10 7.35 9.05
CA GLU A 310 8.66 8.57 8.39
C GLU A 310 7.68 9.38 9.25
N LYS A 311 6.83 8.69 10.03
CA LYS A 311 5.94 9.34 11.01
C LYS A 311 6.73 10.01 12.13
N GLU A 312 7.69 9.30 12.73
CA GLU A 312 8.58 9.85 13.76
C GLU A 312 9.41 11.02 13.23
N LEU A 313 9.89 10.92 11.98
CA LEU A 313 10.58 12.02 11.32
C LEU A 313 9.68 13.26 11.19
N PHE A 314 8.44 13.08 10.73
CA PHE A 314 7.51 14.19 10.57
C PHE A 314 7.14 14.85 11.89
N GLU A 315 6.89 14.06 12.96
CA GLU A 315 6.54 14.61 14.27
C GLU A 315 7.65 15.52 14.84
N LYS A 316 8.93 15.34 14.46
CA LYS A 316 10.03 16.25 14.83
C LYS A 316 9.94 17.64 14.18
N VAL A 317 9.34 17.72 12.99
CA VAL A 317 9.27 18.96 12.19
C VAL A 317 7.86 19.56 12.11
N LYS A 318 6.86 18.85 12.63
CA LYS A 318 5.48 19.30 12.70
C LYS A 318 5.38 20.60 13.51
N GLY A 319 4.55 21.51 13.05
CA GLY A 319 4.38 22.84 13.63
C GLY A 319 5.47 23.85 13.26
N ARG A 320 6.48 23.46 12.46
CA ARG A 320 7.53 24.38 11.99
C ARG A 320 7.11 25.09 10.70
N ASP A 321 7.52 26.35 10.59
CA ASP A 321 7.40 27.14 9.36
C ASP A 321 8.38 26.64 8.28
N VAL A 322 7.89 26.60 7.04
CA VAL A 322 8.71 26.32 5.85
C VAL A 322 8.43 27.36 4.77
N VAL A 323 9.39 27.55 3.87
CA VAL A 323 9.26 28.35 2.64
C VAL A 323 9.64 27.49 1.47
N TRP A 324 8.68 27.14 0.62
CA TRP A 324 8.85 26.20 -0.50
C TRP A 324 8.31 26.80 -1.80
N SER A 325 8.73 26.23 -2.94
CA SER A 325 8.10 26.50 -4.24
C SER A 325 7.32 25.30 -4.76
N GLY A 326 6.26 25.56 -5.52
CA GLY A 326 5.47 24.52 -6.18
C GLY A 326 4.51 25.07 -7.23
N THR A 327 4.05 24.21 -8.13
CA THR A 327 3.12 24.57 -9.22
C THR A 327 1.67 24.46 -8.75
N VAL A 328 0.91 25.54 -8.80
CA VAL A 328 -0.53 25.53 -8.44
C VAL A 328 -1.31 24.62 -9.40
N LYS A 329 -2.04 23.65 -8.86
CA LYS A 329 -2.88 22.72 -9.64
C LYS A 329 -4.37 22.97 -9.45
N SER A 330 -4.77 23.37 -8.24
CA SER A 330 -6.16 23.68 -7.92
C SER A 330 -6.25 24.54 -6.68
N GLU A 331 -7.32 25.33 -6.64
CA GLU A 331 -7.66 26.21 -5.53
C GLU A 331 -9.18 26.28 -5.38
N TYR A 332 -9.66 26.15 -4.15
CA TYR A 332 -11.08 26.33 -3.85
C TYR A 332 -11.30 26.88 -2.44
N GLU A 333 -12.34 27.69 -2.29
CA GLU A 333 -12.77 28.18 -0.98
C GLU A 333 -13.52 27.08 -0.22
N PHE A 334 -13.25 26.98 1.08
CA PHE A 334 -13.99 26.11 1.98
C PHE A 334 -14.46 26.88 3.23
N GLY A 335 -15.61 26.50 3.76
CA GLY A 335 -16.09 26.94 5.08
C GLY A 335 -15.65 26.00 6.20
N MET A 336 -15.60 24.70 5.93
CA MET A 336 -15.11 23.66 6.83
C MET A 336 -14.28 22.66 6.01
N ASP A 337 -13.11 22.28 6.51
CA ASP A 337 -12.27 21.21 5.97
C ASP A 337 -11.81 20.29 7.12
N PHE A 338 -11.70 19.00 6.85
CA PHE A 338 -11.38 18.00 7.87
C PHE A 338 -9.94 18.16 8.43
N VAL A 339 -9.01 18.64 7.61
CA VAL A 339 -7.62 18.83 8.02
C VAL A 339 -7.41 20.23 8.59
N PHE A 340 -8.06 21.25 8.00
CA PHE A 340 -7.88 22.66 8.40
C PHE A 340 -8.94 23.19 9.37
N GLY A 341 -9.94 22.40 9.71
CA GLY A 341 -11.00 22.76 10.66
C GLY A 341 -12.06 23.70 10.07
N SER A 342 -12.77 24.40 10.95
CA SER A 342 -13.97 25.20 10.64
C SER A 342 -13.71 26.70 10.46
N GLN A 343 -12.44 27.14 10.48
CA GLN A 343 -12.11 28.56 10.31
C GLN A 343 -12.34 29.04 8.87
N GLY A 344 -12.43 28.11 7.91
CA GLY A 344 -12.54 28.39 6.49
C GLY A 344 -11.25 28.97 5.90
N GLY A 345 -11.18 29.01 4.57
CA GLY A 345 -9.97 29.46 3.87
C GLY A 345 -9.99 29.07 2.41
N VAL A 346 -8.85 29.21 1.74
CA VAL A 346 -8.62 28.68 0.40
C VAL A 346 -7.70 27.49 0.51
N LYS A 347 -8.19 26.32 0.10
CA LYS A 347 -7.37 25.11 0.01
C LYS A 347 -6.74 25.06 -1.38
N THR A 348 -5.43 25.16 -1.42
CA THR A 348 -4.64 25.15 -2.65
C THR A 348 -3.76 23.92 -2.69
N THR A 349 -3.82 23.18 -3.81
CA THR A 349 -2.93 22.06 -4.07
C THR A 349 -1.79 22.52 -4.97
N LEU A 350 -0.55 22.37 -4.50
CA LEU A 350 0.67 22.65 -5.26
C LEU A 350 1.44 21.36 -5.52
N GLU A 351 1.90 21.16 -6.75
CA GLU A 351 2.86 20.11 -7.07
C GLU A 351 4.27 20.58 -6.69
N LEU A 352 4.97 19.81 -5.84
CA LEU A 352 6.27 20.20 -5.30
C LEU A 352 7.43 19.67 -6.15
N MET A 353 7.45 18.35 -6.37
CA MET A 353 8.50 17.65 -7.09
C MET A 353 8.09 16.22 -7.39
N ASP A 354 8.84 15.60 -8.29
CA ASP A 354 8.78 14.16 -8.55
C ASP A 354 9.86 13.45 -7.74
N ILE A 355 9.53 12.30 -7.16
CA ILE A 355 10.50 11.43 -6.49
C ILE A 355 10.47 10.03 -7.07
N GLN A 356 11.60 9.33 -7.03
CA GLN A 356 11.68 7.91 -7.37
C GLN A 356 11.42 7.07 -6.12
N GLN A 357 10.55 6.07 -6.22
CA GLN A 357 10.19 5.18 -5.10
C GLN A 357 10.70 3.77 -5.31
N GLY A 358 11.43 3.24 -4.32
CA GLY A 358 11.97 1.88 -4.34
C GLY A 358 12.93 1.60 -5.51
N THR A 359 13.03 0.33 -5.89
CA THR A 359 13.86 -0.15 -7.01
C THR A 359 13.20 0.01 -8.38
N TYR A 360 11.94 0.45 -8.44
CA TYR A 360 11.23 0.68 -9.69
C TYR A 360 11.48 2.10 -10.22
N SER A 361 11.55 2.25 -11.54
CA SER A 361 11.85 3.50 -12.25
C SER A 361 10.65 4.47 -12.37
N MET A 362 9.54 4.23 -11.66
CA MET A 362 8.38 5.12 -11.69
C MET A 362 8.59 6.34 -10.78
N LYS A 363 8.46 7.53 -11.37
CA LYS A 363 8.44 8.80 -10.66
C LYS A 363 7.03 9.09 -10.14
N VAL A 364 6.94 9.49 -8.88
CA VAL A 364 5.69 9.84 -8.21
C VAL A 364 5.68 11.33 -7.86
N LYS A 365 4.60 12.02 -8.22
CA LYS A 365 4.38 13.45 -7.94
C LYS A 365 4.01 13.64 -6.48
N ILE A 366 4.78 14.44 -5.75
CA ILE A 366 4.47 14.86 -4.38
C ILE A 366 3.81 16.23 -4.41
N LYS A 367 2.78 16.41 -3.58
CA LYS A 367 1.98 17.64 -3.51
C LYS A 367 2.03 18.26 -2.11
N ALA A 368 1.96 19.58 -2.06
CA ALA A 368 1.58 20.33 -0.87
C ALA A 368 0.10 20.71 -0.96
N VAL A 369 -0.62 20.56 0.13
CA VAL A 369 -1.99 21.04 0.31
C VAL A 369 -1.95 22.14 1.36
N VAL A 370 -2.17 23.38 0.94
CA VAL A 370 -1.92 24.56 1.76
C VAL A 370 -3.24 25.30 2.00
N CYS A 371 -3.49 25.67 3.26
CA CYS A 371 -4.59 26.55 3.62
C CYS A 371 -4.12 28.01 3.59
N PHE A 372 -4.57 28.77 2.59
CA PHE A 372 -4.36 30.21 2.48
C PHE A 372 -5.56 31.01 3.03
N PRO A 373 -5.37 32.29 3.38
CA PRO A 373 -6.45 33.21 3.70
C PRO A 373 -7.45 33.35 2.55
N LYS A 374 -8.71 33.64 2.87
CA LYS A 374 -9.81 33.76 1.88
C LYS A 374 -9.55 34.87 0.86
N GLU A 375 -8.86 35.91 1.28
CA GLU A 375 -8.54 37.09 0.49
C GLU A 375 -7.62 36.74 -0.70
N ASP A 376 -6.87 35.64 -0.63
CA ASP A 376 -5.95 35.22 -1.67
C ASP A 376 -6.61 34.38 -2.79
N LEU A 377 -7.92 34.06 -2.70
CA LEU A 377 -8.61 33.20 -3.67
C LEU A 377 -8.42 33.66 -5.12
N GLN A 378 -8.64 34.95 -5.40
CA GLN A 378 -8.53 35.48 -6.76
C GLN A 378 -7.08 35.48 -7.26
N LYS A 379 -6.11 35.77 -6.38
CA LYS A 379 -4.68 35.73 -6.72
C LYS A 379 -4.26 34.30 -7.06
N LEU A 380 -4.62 33.34 -6.21
CA LEU A 380 -4.31 31.92 -6.39
C LEU A 380 -4.93 31.37 -7.67
N ARG A 381 -6.16 31.77 -8.01
CA ARG A 381 -6.83 31.41 -9.26
C ARG A 381 -6.09 31.93 -10.49
N ALA A 382 -5.59 33.17 -10.45
CA ALA A 382 -4.77 33.73 -11.52
C ALA A 382 -3.37 33.10 -11.65
N LEU A 383 -2.94 32.34 -10.64
CA LEU A 383 -1.68 31.62 -10.57
C LEU A 383 -1.82 30.13 -10.90
N ASN A 384 -3.02 29.65 -11.27
CA ASN A 384 -3.22 28.25 -11.64
C ASN A 384 -2.29 27.84 -12.80
N GLY A 385 -1.58 26.73 -12.63
CA GLY A 385 -0.57 26.21 -13.56
C GLY A 385 0.80 26.88 -13.45
N LYS A 386 0.97 27.94 -12.64
CA LYS A 386 2.26 28.63 -12.44
C LYS A 386 2.97 28.12 -11.19
N GLU A 387 4.30 28.16 -11.23
CA GLU A 387 5.12 27.96 -10.04
C GLU A 387 5.07 29.21 -9.17
N ILE A 388 4.88 29.01 -7.87
CA ILE A 388 4.84 30.07 -6.87
C ILE A 388 5.72 29.69 -5.69
N THR A 389 6.25 30.70 -5.00
CA THR A 389 6.88 30.53 -3.69
C THR A 389 5.85 30.84 -2.62
N PHE A 390 5.81 30.00 -1.58
CA PHE A 390 4.85 30.14 -0.49
C PHE A 390 5.51 29.74 0.83
N SER A 391 5.00 30.30 1.92
CA SER A 391 5.31 29.86 3.28
C SER A 391 4.11 29.19 3.93
N GLY A 392 4.35 28.31 4.90
CA GLY A 392 3.29 27.73 5.73
C GLY A 392 3.85 26.89 6.88
N ILE A 393 2.97 26.51 7.79
CA ILE A 393 3.30 25.69 8.97
C ILE A 393 2.96 24.24 8.68
N LEU A 394 3.93 23.33 8.85
CA LEU A 394 3.74 21.89 8.65
C LEU A 394 2.70 21.33 9.63
N LEU A 395 1.60 20.80 9.09
CA LEU A 395 0.48 20.32 9.90
C LEU A 395 0.40 18.79 9.96
N LYS A 396 0.49 18.15 8.79
CA LYS A 396 0.33 16.71 8.61
C LYS A 396 1.04 16.28 7.32
N PHE A 397 1.39 15.00 7.20
CA PHE A 397 1.66 14.41 5.89
C PHE A 397 0.83 13.13 5.70
N GLU A 398 0.56 12.80 4.45
CA GLU A 398 -0.20 11.63 4.01
C GLU A 398 0.66 10.79 3.05
N GLY A 399 1.33 9.78 3.61
CA GLY A 399 2.30 8.94 2.89
C GLY A 399 1.74 8.22 1.66
N PHE A 400 0.44 7.89 1.65
CA PHE A 400 -0.21 7.24 0.51
C PHE A 400 -0.70 8.23 -0.54
N ALA A 401 -1.37 9.31 -0.13
CA ALA A 401 -1.84 10.37 -1.03
C ALA A 401 -0.68 11.18 -1.64
N LYS A 402 0.53 11.02 -1.10
CA LYS A 402 1.74 11.76 -1.50
C LYS A 402 1.57 13.26 -1.30
N GLU A 403 0.98 13.61 -0.16
CA GLU A 403 0.60 14.97 0.19
C GLU A 403 1.22 15.40 1.53
N VAL A 404 1.67 16.65 1.59
CA VAL A 404 2.02 17.35 2.84
C VAL A 404 1.04 18.49 3.04
N TYR A 405 0.47 18.59 4.23
CA TYR A 405 -0.51 19.60 4.59
C TYR A 405 0.15 20.73 5.37
N LEU A 406 -0.12 21.96 4.95
CA LEU A 406 0.39 23.17 5.59
C LEU A 406 -0.77 24.11 5.93
N THR A 407 -0.71 24.68 7.12
CA THR A 407 -1.61 25.75 7.54
C THR A 407 -0.93 27.12 7.46
N SER A 408 -1.69 28.19 7.66
CA SER A 408 -1.18 29.56 7.69
C SER A 408 -0.39 29.94 6.44
N GLY A 409 -0.88 29.50 5.27
CA GLY A 409 -0.27 29.72 3.97
C GLY A 409 -0.13 31.21 3.64
N LYS A 410 1.03 31.62 3.11
CA LYS A 410 1.25 32.97 2.58
C LYS A 410 2.00 32.90 1.27
N LEU A 411 1.61 33.73 0.31
CA LEU A 411 2.40 33.96 -0.90
C LEU A 411 3.63 34.78 -0.54
N VAL A 412 4.79 34.39 -1.08
CA VAL A 412 6.09 35.04 -0.84
C VAL A 412 6.49 35.89 -2.04
#